data_AF-A0A5C5UQ96-F1
#
_entry.id   AF-A0A5C5UQ96-F1
#
_cell.length_a   1.000
_cell.length_b   1.000
_cell.length_c   1.000
_cell.angle_alpha   90.00
_cell.angle_beta   90.00
_cell.angle_gamma   90.00
#
_symmetry.space_group_name_H-M   'P 1'
#
loop_
_entity.id
_entity.type
_entity.pdbx_description
1 polymer ?
#
loop_
_entity_poly.entity_id
_entity_poly.type
_entity_poly.pdbx_seq_one_letter_code
_entity_poly.pdbx_strand_id
1 'polypeptide(L)'
;MNGDLQFYAVKTEWSPWDEAAVLKMGYEMRAELAKAITCAGLLVDLSMDQHEAVRKGVAQNPHTPITTLRRLAEQDLCSSVQDAAQNTLRILAS
;
A
#
# COMPACT_ATOMS: atom_id res chain seq x y z
N MET A 1 15.34 -4.11 15.24
CA MET A 1 14.17 -3.26 15.55
C MET A 1 13.08 -3.62 14.55
N ASN A 2 12.13 -4.48 14.94
CA ASN A 2 10.96 -4.90 14.13
C ASN A 2 9.64 -4.63 14.85
N GLY A 3 9.67 -3.97 16.02
CA GLY A 3 8.49 -3.77 16.86
C GLY A 3 7.44 -2.86 16.21
N ASP A 4 7.89 -1.79 15.54
CA ASP A 4 6.99 -0.84 14.89
C ASP A 4 6.23 -1.48 13.73
N LEU A 5 6.88 -2.36 12.96
CA LEU A 5 6.24 -3.08 11.85
C LEU A 5 5.09 -3.98 12.35
N GLN A 6 5.33 -4.74 13.42
CA GLN A 6 4.31 -5.60 14.01
C GLN A 6 3.15 -4.79 14.61
N PHE A 7 3.45 -3.63 15.20
CA PHE A 7 2.45 -2.73 15.77
C PHE A 7 1.50 -2.18 14.71
N TYR A 8 2.02 -1.64 13.61
CA TYR A 8 1.19 -1.04 12.56
C TYR A 8 0.48 -2.07 11.66
N ALA A 9 1.06 -3.27 11.47
CA ALA A 9 0.47 -4.28 10.59
C ALA A 9 -0.89 -4.82 11.07
N VAL A 10 -1.14 -4.84 12.38
CA VAL A 10 -2.39 -5.35 12.97
C VAL A 10 -3.39 -4.25 13.31
N LYS A 11 -3.06 -2.99 13.01
CA LYS A 11 -3.83 -1.83 13.43
C LYS A 11 -5.03 -1.61 12.51
N THR A 12 -6.20 -1.48 13.10
CA THR A 12 -7.47 -1.24 12.39
C THR A 12 -7.97 0.20 12.52
N GLU A 13 -7.66 0.85 13.65
CA GLU A 13 -7.97 2.26 13.88
C GLU A 13 -6.71 3.11 13.74
N TRP A 14 -6.71 4.01 12.75
CA TRP A 14 -5.59 4.85 12.38
C TRP A 14 -5.86 6.29 12.75
N SER A 15 -4.92 6.91 13.46
CA SER A 15 -4.91 8.35 13.67
C SER A 15 -4.02 9.04 12.62
N PRO A 16 -4.20 10.35 12.38
CA PRO A 16 -3.30 11.10 11.52
C PRO A 16 -1.83 11.03 11.96
N TRP A 17 -1.57 10.84 13.26
CA TRP A 17 -0.21 10.66 13.79
C TRP A 17 0.39 9.31 13.40
N ASP A 18 -0.42 8.25 13.37
CA ASP A 18 0.01 6.92 12.94
C ASP A 18 0.36 6.93 11.45
N GLU A 19 -0.48 7.55 10.63
CA GLU A 19 -0.25 7.72 9.19
C GLU A 19 1.04 8.51 8.94
N ALA A 20 1.21 9.64 9.65
CA ALA A 20 2.43 10.44 9.56
C ALA A 20 3.68 9.69 10.05
N ALA A 21 3.54 8.81 11.04
CA ALA A 21 4.65 7.98 11.51
C ALA A 21 5.08 6.98 10.42
N VAL A 22 4.12 6.29 9.80
CA VAL A 22 4.40 5.38 8.68
C VAL A 22 5.03 6.12 7.51
N LEU A 23 4.53 7.30 7.13
CA LEU A 23 5.08 8.08 6.01
C LEU A 23 6.54 8.51 6.23
N LYS A 24 6.99 8.63 7.49
CA LYS A 24 8.39 8.95 7.86
C LYS A 24 9.30 7.73 7.95
N MET A 25 8.76 6.50 7.83
CA MET A 25 9.55 5.28 7.86
C MET A 25 10.40 5.12 6.60
N GLY A 26 11.47 4.30 6.71
CA GLY A 26 12.21 3.82 5.54
C GLY A 26 11.29 3.13 4.54
N TYR A 27 11.61 3.24 3.24
CA TYR A 27 10.74 2.73 2.17
C TYR A 27 10.49 1.21 2.30
N GLU A 28 11.45 0.45 2.82
CA GLU A 28 11.29 -0.99 3.04
C GLU A 28 10.16 -1.29 4.04
N MET A 29 10.12 -0.58 5.16
CA MET A 29 9.05 -0.73 6.15
C MET A 29 7.71 -0.28 5.59
N ARG A 30 7.67 0.84 4.84
CA ARG A 30 6.45 1.29 4.16
C ARG A 30 5.95 0.25 3.17
N ALA A 31 6.83 -0.37 2.40
CA ALA A 31 6.49 -1.39 1.42
C ALA A 31 5.94 -2.66 2.08
N GLU A 32 6.55 -3.11 3.18
CA GLU A 32 6.03 -4.25 3.93
C GLU A 32 4.66 -3.96 4.57
N LEU A 33 4.49 -2.78 5.18
CA LEU A 33 3.19 -2.39 5.74
C LEU A 33 2.11 -2.29 4.66
N ALA A 34 2.43 -1.64 3.54
CA ALA A 34 1.49 -1.40 2.45
C ALA A 34 0.80 -2.67 1.94
N LYS A 35 1.41 -3.85 2.09
CA LYS A 35 0.84 -5.15 1.68
C LYS A 35 -0.37 -5.59 2.51
N ALA A 36 -0.49 -5.13 3.76
CA ALA A 36 -1.44 -5.70 4.72
C ALA A 36 -2.26 -4.68 5.51
N ILE A 37 -1.84 -3.41 5.58
CA ILE A 37 -2.60 -2.40 6.32
C ILE A 37 -4.00 -2.19 5.73
N THR A 38 -4.94 -1.77 6.57
CA THR A 38 -6.36 -1.58 6.20
C THR A 38 -6.75 -0.11 6.06
N CYS A 39 -5.84 0.82 6.35
CA CYS A 39 -6.10 2.25 6.24
C CYS A 39 -6.16 2.70 4.78
N ALA A 40 -7.38 2.87 4.26
CA ALA A 40 -7.61 3.29 2.89
C ALA A 40 -6.94 4.64 2.54
N GLY A 41 -6.98 5.63 3.45
CA GLY A 41 -6.35 6.94 3.25
C GLY A 41 -4.83 6.81 3.08
N LEU A 42 -4.18 6.10 4.00
CA LEU A 42 -2.75 5.84 3.92
C LEU A 42 -2.37 5.01 2.68
N LEU A 43 -3.19 4.04 2.26
CA LEU A 43 -2.96 3.31 1.01
C LEU A 43 -3.03 4.21 -0.23
N VAL A 44 -3.91 5.22 -0.23
CA VAL A 44 -3.95 6.24 -1.29
C VAL A 44 -2.65 7.05 -1.29
N ASP A 45 -2.18 7.49 -0.13
CA ASP A 45 -0.93 8.27 -0.04
C ASP A 45 0.29 7.44 -0.46
N LEU A 46 0.40 6.19 0.02
CA LEU A 46 1.48 5.27 -0.34
C LEU A 46 1.43 4.84 -1.81
N SER A 47 0.28 4.92 -2.48
CA SER A 47 0.17 4.68 -3.92
C SER A 47 0.87 5.76 -4.77
N MET A 48 1.28 6.88 -4.15
CA MET A 48 2.03 7.96 -4.76
C MET A 48 3.51 7.95 -4.35
N ASP A 49 3.97 6.90 -3.66
CA ASP A 49 5.34 6.84 -3.17
C ASP A 49 6.36 6.87 -4.31
N GLN A 50 7.48 7.57 -4.09
CA GLN A 50 8.58 7.61 -5.05
C GLN A 50 9.20 6.22 -5.29
N HIS A 51 9.15 5.33 -4.29
CA HIS A 51 9.72 3.98 -4.39
C HIS A 51 8.67 3.00 -4.95
N GLU A 52 9.00 2.39 -6.08
CA GLU A 52 8.15 1.36 -6.72
C GLU A 52 7.85 0.17 -5.79
N ALA A 53 8.75 -0.18 -4.88
CA ALA A 53 8.52 -1.26 -3.91
C ALA A 53 7.33 -0.96 -2.99
N VAL A 54 7.15 0.30 -2.60
CA VAL A 54 6.02 0.74 -1.78
C VAL A 54 4.73 0.70 -2.59
N ARG A 55 4.74 1.28 -3.80
CA ARG A 55 3.57 1.26 -4.70
C ARG A 55 3.15 -0.16 -5.06
N LYS A 56 4.11 -1.07 -5.24
CA LYS A 56 3.86 -2.50 -5.46
C LYS A 56 3.20 -3.15 -4.23
N GLY A 57 3.65 -2.82 -3.02
CA GLY A 57 3.00 -3.27 -1.79
C GLY A 57 1.52 -2.85 -1.74
N VAL A 58 1.23 -1.59 -2.09
CA VAL A 58 -0.15 -1.08 -2.20
C VAL A 58 -0.93 -1.84 -3.29
N ALA A 59 -0.33 -2.07 -4.45
CA ALA A 59 -0.95 -2.79 -5.56
C ALA A 59 -1.29 -4.25 -5.21
N GLN A 60 -0.51 -4.89 -4.34
CA GLN A 60 -0.72 -6.26 -3.86
C GLN A 60 -1.76 -6.36 -2.74
N ASN A 61 -2.19 -5.23 -2.17
CA ASN A 61 -3.07 -5.22 -1.02
C ASN A 61 -4.56 -5.20 -1.45
N PRO A 62 -5.37 -6.20 -1.04
CA PRO A 62 -6.79 -6.26 -1.37
C PRO A 62 -7.65 -5.19 -0.67
N HIS A 63 -7.13 -4.53 0.37
CA HIS A 63 -7.79 -3.40 1.03
C HIS A 63 -7.56 -2.06 0.31
N THR A 64 -6.68 -2.03 -0.69
CA THR A 64 -6.46 -0.82 -1.49
C THR A 64 -7.75 -0.46 -2.24
N PRO A 65 -8.21 0.81 -2.18
CA PRO A 65 -9.40 1.24 -2.90
C PRO A 65 -9.34 0.88 -4.39
N ILE A 66 -10.46 0.41 -4.94
CA ILE A 66 -10.55 -0.05 -6.34
C ILE A 66 -10.11 1.04 -7.33
N THR A 67 -10.44 2.31 -7.03
CA THR A 67 -10.03 3.46 -7.85
C THR A 67 -8.51 3.64 -7.87
N THR A 68 -7.86 3.44 -6.72
CA THR A 68 -6.40 3.48 -6.59
C THR A 68 -5.75 2.30 -7.31
N LEU A 69 -6.28 1.08 -7.14
CA LEU A 69 -5.80 -0.10 -7.87
C LEU A 69 -5.90 0.10 -9.38
N ARG A 70 -7.02 0.64 -9.89
CA ARG A 70 -7.19 0.91 -11.32
C ARG A 70 -6.18 1.93 -11.85
N ARG A 71 -5.95 3.01 -11.09
CA ARG A 71 -4.92 4.00 -11.43
C ARG A 71 -3.53 3.37 -11.49
N LEU A 72 -3.16 2.54 -10.51
CA LEU A 72 -1.88 1.82 -10.50
C LEU A 72 -1.77 0.84 -11.69
N ALA A 73 -2.84 0.13 -12.01
CA ALA A 73 -2.88 -0.83 -13.12
C ALA A 73 -2.69 -0.18 -14.51
N GLU A 74 -3.19 1.05 -14.69
CA GLU A 74 -3.23 1.73 -15.98
C GLU A 74 -2.15 2.81 -16.16
N GLN A 75 -1.70 3.43 -15.08
CA GLN A 75 -0.92 4.69 -15.13
C GLN A 75 0.41 4.64 -14.37
N ASP A 76 0.72 3.59 -13.60
CA ASP A 76 2.04 3.49 -12.96
C ASP A 76 3.14 3.34 -14.02
N LEU A 77 4.35 3.81 -13.73
CA LEU A 77 5.47 3.69 -14.66
C LEU A 77 6.14 2.31 -14.61
N CYS A 78 5.97 1.58 -13.51
CA CYS A 78 6.58 0.27 -13.31
C CYS A 78 5.60 -0.84 -13.71
N SER A 79 5.96 -1.64 -14.71
CA SER A 79 5.15 -2.80 -15.14
C SER A 79 4.84 -3.77 -13.99
N SER A 80 5.80 -3.97 -13.07
CA SER A 80 5.57 -4.87 -11.93
C SER A 80 4.51 -4.37 -10.94
N VAL A 81 4.31 -3.04 -10.85
CA VAL A 81 3.24 -2.43 -10.07
C VAL A 81 1.91 -2.56 -10.81
N GLN A 82 1.91 -2.30 -12.13
CA GLN A 82 0.73 -2.47 -12.96
C GLN A 82 0.20 -3.92 -12.88
N ASP A 83 1.07 -4.90 -13.07
CA ASP A 83 0.73 -6.33 -13.04
C ASP A 83 0.17 -6.75 -11.67
N ALA A 84 0.79 -6.27 -10.59
CA ALA A 84 0.32 -6.52 -9.24
C ALA A 84 -1.11 -5.97 -9.04
N ALA A 85 -1.35 -4.73 -9.46
CA ALA A 85 -2.66 -4.11 -9.31
C ALA A 85 -3.73 -4.82 -10.15
N GLN A 86 -3.40 -5.21 -11.38
CA GLN A 86 -4.31 -5.99 -12.23
C GLN A 86 -4.64 -7.35 -11.62
N ASN A 87 -3.66 -8.04 -11.04
CA ASN A 87 -3.90 -9.32 -10.38
C ASN A 87 -4.81 -9.17 -9.17
N THR A 88 -4.57 -8.16 -8.33
CA THR A 88 -5.44 -7.86 -7.18
C THR A 88 -6.86 -7.53 -7.64
N LEU A 89 -7.03 -6.71 -8.68
CA LEU A 89 -8.35 -6.41 -9.25
C LEU A 89 -9.08 -7.66 -9.77
N ARG A 90 -8.36 -8.61 -10.40
CA ARG A 90 -8.94 -9.89 -10.85
C ARG A 90 -9.42 -10.73 -9.68
N ILE A 91 -8.62 -10.81 -8.61
CA ILE A 91 -8.98 -11.56 -7.38
C ILE A 91 -10.22 -10.95 -6.71
N LEU A 92 -10.35 -9.63 -6.69
CA LEU A 92 -11.51 -8.96 -6.10
C LEU A 92 -12.79 -9.10 -6.95
N ALA A 93 -12.66 -9.48 -8.23
CA ALA A 93 -13.77 -9.65 -9.15
C ALA A 93 -14.24 -11.11 -9.31
N SER A 94 -13.51 -12.07 -8.72
CA SER A 94 -13.84 -13.50 -8.71
C SER A 94 -14.65 -13.89 -7.48
#